data_AF-A0A6G2D605-F1
#
_entry.id   AF-A0A6G2D605-F1
#
_cell.length_a   1.000
_cell.length_b   1.000
_cell.length_c   1.000
_cell.angle_alpha   90.00
_cell.angle_beta   90.00
_cell.angle_gamma   90.00
#
_symmetry.space_group_name_H-M   'P 1'
#
loop_
_entity.id
_entity.type
_entity.pdbx_description
1 polymer ?
#
loop_
_entity_poly.entity_id
_entity_poly.type
_entity_poly.pdbx_seq_one_letter_code
_entity_poly.pdbx_strand_id
1 'polypeptide(L)'
;PYSVDQNLWGRANECGILENPWNQAPEEAFGITTSPEQAPDMPEYIEIEFSEGVPVSLNGEVLKLADLIQKLNEIAGKHGVGRIDHVENRLVGIKSRDI
;
A
#
# COMPACT_ATOMS: atom_id res chain seq x y z
N PRO A 1 -4.15 18.07 -7.27
CA PRO A 1 -2.95 18.21 -6.43
C PRO A 1 -1.88 17.16 -6.76
N TYR A 2 -2.26 15.88 -6.77
CA TYR A 2 -1.35 14.75 -7.04
C TYR A 2 -1.51 14.19 -8.46
N SER A 3 -0.45 13.59 -8.99
CA SER A 3 -0.50 12.58 -10.05
C SER A 3 -0.65 11.22 -9.38
N VAL A 4 -1.64 10.42 -9.80
CA VAL A 4 -2.03 9.17 -9.13
C VAL A 4 -2.01 8.03 -10.14
N ASP A 5 -1.30 6.96 -9.82
CA ASP A 5 -1.40 5.67 -10.49
C ASP A 5 -1.86 4.61 -9.49
N GLN A 6 -2.79 3.75 -9.90
CA GLN A 6 -3.33 2.69 -9.03
C GLN A 6 -3.72 1.47 -9.84
N ASN A 7 -3.31 0.30 -9.34
CA ASN A 7 -3.74 -0.99 -9.83
C ASN A 7 -3.96 -1.96 -8.64
N LEU A 8 -4.13 -3.25 -8.93
CA LEU A 8 -4.34 -4.30 -7.92
C LEU A 8 -3.23 -4.32 -6.85
N TRP A 9 -1.99 -4.03 -7.23
CA TRP A 9 -0.81 -4.23 -6.39
C TRP A 9 -0.51 -3.06 -5.46
N GLY A 10 -1.02 -1.87 -5.77
CA GLY A 10 -0.75 -0.68 -4.99
C GLY A 10 -1.21 0.59 -5.66
N ARG A 11 -0.88 1.70 -5.00
CA ARG A 11 -1.21 3.06 -5.39
C ARG A 11 0.02 3.93 -5.18
N ALA A 12 0.38 4.73 -6.17
CA ALA A 12 1.48 5.68 -6.11
C ALA A 12 0.96 7.10 -6.32
N ASN A 13 1.48 8.06 -5.56
CA ASN A 13 1.09 9.46 -5.59
C ASN A 13 2.34 10.34 -5.60
N GLU A 14 2.34 11.29 -6.53
CA GLU A 14 3.46 12.20 -6.74
C GLU A 14 2.97 13.64 -7.02
N CYS A 15 3.90 14.57 -7.20
CA CYS A 15 3.66 15.98 -7.52
C CYS A 15 2.96 16.82 -6.43
N GLY A 16 2.87 18.12 -6.69
CA GLY A 16 2.18 19.08 -5.83
C GLY A 16 2.89 19.27 -4.49
N ILE A 17 2.14 19.23 -3.39
CA ILE A 17 2.69 19.45 -2.03
C ILE A 17 3.74 18.40 -1.64
N LEU A 18 3.71 17.21 -2.28
CA LEU A 18 4.65 16.12 -2.02
C LEU A 18 6.06 16.40 -2.56
N GLU A 19 6.23 17.30 -3.55
CA GLU A 19 7.54 17.59 -4.14
C GLU A 19 8.53 18.21 -3.15
N ASN A 20 8.04 18.86 -2.09
CA ASN A 20 8.89 19.30 -1.00
C ASN A 20 8.94 18.21 0.08
N PRO A 21 10.08 17.51 0.26
CA PRO A 21 10.22 16.43 1.24
C PRO A 21 10.12 16.91 2.70
N TRP A 22 10.15 18.22 2.95
CA TRP A 22 9.93 18.79 4.27
C TRP A 22 8.46 18.85 4.68
N ASN A 23 7.54 18.67 3.73
CA ASN A 23 6.12 18.60 4.01
C ASN A 23 5.76 17.18 4.44
N GLN A 24 4.97 17.02 5.50
CA GLN A 24 4.34 15.73 5.79
C GLN A 24 3.38 15.37 4.66
N ALA A 25 3.34 14.09 4.26
CA ALA A 25 2.34 13.61 3.32
C ALA A 25 0.92 13.83 3.92
N PRO A 26 0.02 14.54 3.21
CA PRO A 26 -1.35 14.71 3.67
C PRO A 26 -2.09 13.38 3.73
N GLU A 27 -3.06 13.24 4.63
CA GLU A 27 -3.79 11.98 4.82
C GLU A 27 -4.51 11.53 3.54
N GLU A 28 -5.03 12.47 2.75
CA GLU A 28 -5.67 12.16 1.47
C GLU A 28 -4.71 11.58 0.40
N ALA A 29 -3.39 11.62 0.64
CA ALA A 29 -2.42 10.94 -0.19
C ALA A 29 -2.45 9.41 0.01
N PHE A 30 -3.09 8.88 1.07
CA PHE A 30 -3.13 7.45 1.37
C PHE A 30 -4.51 6.81 1.08
N GLY A 31 -4.95 6.82 -0.17
CA GLY A 31 -6.32 6.43 -0.57
C GLY A 31 -6.73 4.96 -0.39
N ILE A 32 -5.81 4.04 -0.05
CA ILE A 32 -6.09 2.60 0.11
C ILE A 32 -5.87 2.07 1.54
N THR A 33 -5.31 2.89 2.45
CA THR A 33 -4.98 2.45 3.81
C THR A 33 -5.56 3.42 4.83
N THR A 34 -5.92 2.90 6.00
CA THR A 34 -6.28 3.70 7.18
C THR A 34 -5.02 4.25 7.83
N SER A 35 -5.08 5.44 8.45
CA SER A 35 -3.94 5.96 9.20
C SER A 35 -3.64 5.04 10.39
N PRO A 36 -2.37 4.81 10.76
CA PRO A 36 -2.02 4.03 11.95
C PRO A 36 -2.72 4.54 13.21
N GLU A 37 -2.96 5.85 13.32
CA GLU A 37 -3.68 6.49 14.43
C GLU A 37 -5.18 6.16 14.46
N GLN A 38 -5.76 5.73 13.35
CA GLN A 38 -7.17 5.32 13.22
C GLN A 38 -7.34 3.81 13.00
N ALA A 39 -6.24 3.06 12.94
CA ALA A 39 -6.26 1.61 12.79
C ALA A 39 -6.83 0.93 14.05
N PRO A 40 -7.39 -0.29 13.93
CA PRO A 40 -7.86 -1.03 15.10
C PRO A 40 -6.76 -1.30 16.13
N ASP A 41 -7.08 -1.16 17.41
CA ASP A 41 -6.14 -1.49 18.51
C ASP A 41 -5.89 -3.00 18.67
N MET A 42 -6.77 -3.84 18.13
CA MET A 42 -6.65 -5.30 18.19
C MET A 42 -5.99 -5.85 16.94
N PRO A 43 -4.94 -6.68 17.08
CA PRO A 43 -4.29 -7.32 15.94
C PRO A 43 -5.22 -8.33 15.27
N GLU A 44 -5.06 -8.48 13.96
CA GLU A 44 -5.71 -9.52 13.16
C GLU A 44 -4.65 -10.52 12.68
N TYR A 45 -4.83 -11.79 13.02
CA TYR A 45 -3.93 -12.85 12.58
C TYR A 45 -4.44 -13.44 11.27
N ILE A 46 -3.56 -13.52 10.29
CA ILE A 46 -3.83 -14.14 9.00
C ILE A 46 -2.83 -15.25 8.72
N GLU A 47 -3.28 -16.28 8.01
CA GLU A 47 -2.44 -17.35 7.50
C GLU A 47 -2.46 -17.31 5.97
N ILE A 48 -1.28 -17.30 5.35
CA ILE A 48 -1.13 -17.36 3.89
C ILE A 48 -0.39 -18.65 3.56
N GLU A 49 -1.03 -19.53 2.80
CA GLU A 49 -0.38 -20.74 2.31
C GLU A 49 0.27 -20.46 0.96
N PHE A 50 1.49 -20.99 0.79
CA PHE A 50 2.24 -20.89 -0.46
C PHE A 50 2.45 -22.29 -1.05
N SER A 51 2.28 -22.38 -2.37
CA SER A 51 2.70 -23.53 -3.16
C SER A 51 3.62 -23.06 -4.27
N GLU A 52 4.80 -23.66 -4.38
CA GLU A 52 5.80 -23.32 -5.40
C GLU A 52 6.14 -21.82 -5.47
N GLY A 53 6.10 -21.12 -4.33
CA GLY A 53 6.38 -19.68 -4.22
C GLY A 53 5.21 -18.75 -4.55
N VAL A 54 4.02 -19.29 -4.86
CA VAL A 54 2.81 -18.51 -5.14
C VAL A 54 1.83 -18.66 -3.96
N PRO A 55 1.21 -17.57 -3.46
CA PRO A 55 0.19 -17.68 -2.43
C PRO A 55 -1.09 -18.29 -3.04
N VAL A 56 -1.61 -19.34 -2.40
CA VAL A 56 -2.74 -20.14 -2.90
C VAL A 56 -3.96 -20.13 -1.99
N SER A 57 -3.78 -19.83 -0.70
CA SER A 57 -4.90 -19.74 0.26
C SER A 57 -4.68 -18.63 1.28
N LEU A 58 -5.78 -18.11 1.82
CA LEU A 58 -5.82 -17.12 2.89
C LEU A 58 -6.78 -17.62 3.98
N ASN A 59 -6.29 -17.79 5.21
CA ASN A 59 -7.06 -18.33 6.34
C ASN A 59 -7.73 -19.68 6.04
N GLY A 60 -7.03 -20.56 5.32
CA GLY A 60 -7.53 -21.86 4.89
C GLY A 60 -8.51 -21.84 3.71
N GLU A 61 -8.85 -20.67 3.17
CA GLU A 61 -9.69 -20.54 1.98
C GLU A 61 -8.82 -20.46 0.71
N VAL A 62 -8.97 -21.43 -0.20
CA VAL A 62 -8.29 -21.42 -1.50
C VAL A 62 -8.91 -20.34 -2.38
N LEU A 63 -8.07 -19.44 -2.90
CA LEU A 63 -8.50 -18.27 -3.68
C LEU A 63 -7.70 -18.17 -4.97
N LYS A 64 -8.29 -17.53 -5.99
CA LYS A 64 -7.49 -17.06 -7.13
C LYS A 64 -6.56 -15.95 -6.64
N LEU A 65 -5.35 -15.88 -7.21
CA LEU A 65 -4.32 -14.92 -6.81
C LEU A 65 -4.85 -13.47 -6.75
N ALA A 66 -5.61 -13.05 -7.76
CA ALA A 66 -6.18 -11.69 -7.79
C ALA A 66 -7.17 -11.42 -6.66
N ASP A 67 -7.98 -12.41 -6.27
CA ASP A 67 -8.95 -12.29 -5.18
C ASP A 67 -8.23 -12.31 -3.82
N LEU A 68 -7.17 -13.12 -3.70
CA LEU A 68 -6.31 -13.18 -2.52
C LEU A 68 -5.64 -11.82 -2.27
N ILE A 69 -5.06 -11.19 -3.31
CA ILE A 69 -4.42 -9.88 -3.20
C ILE A 69 -5.45 -8.81 -2.81
N GLN A 70 -6.66 -8.81 -3.40
CA GLN A 70 -7.72 -7.87 -3.01
C GLN A 70 -8.12 -8.03 -1.54
N LYS A 71 -8.35 -9.26 -1.07
CA LYS A 71 -8.67 -9.51 0.35
C LYS A 71 -7.53 -9.07 1.27
N LEU A 72 -6.27 -9.31 0.89
CA LEU A 72 -5.12 -8.83 1.65
C LEU A 72 -5.05 -7.31 1.67
N ASN A 73 -5.32 -6.61 0.57
CA ASN A 73 -5.37 -5.14 0.54
C ASN A 73 -6.43 -4.59 1.49
N GLU A 74 -7.61 -5.21 1.58
CA GLU A 74 -8.66 -4.80 2.52
C GLU A 74 -8.24 -4.98 3.98
N ILE A 75 -7.72 -6.16 4.33
CA ILE A 75 -7.28 -6.47 5.69
C ILE A 75 -6.09 -5.58 6.06
N ALA A 76 -5.02 -5.60 5.27
CA ALA A 76 -3.80 -4.82 5.51
C ALA A 76 -4.10 -3.31 5.53
N GLY A 77 -4.91 -2.83 4.60
CA GLY A 77 -5.30 -1.42 4.50
C GLY A 77 -6.09 -0.95 5.71
N LYS A 78 -7.01 -1.76 6.24
CA LYS A 78 -7.72 -1.47 7.50
C LYS A 78 -6.77 -1.30 8.69
N HIS A 79 -5.66 -2.04 8.71
CA HIS A 79 -4.63 -1.99 9.76
C HIS A 79 -3.48 -1.01 9.44
N GLY A 80 -3.62 -0.17 8.41
CA GLY A 80 -2.63 0.85 8.04
C GLY A 80 -1.30 0.31 7.49
N VAL A 81 -1.27 -0.97 7.11
CA VAL A 81 -0.06 -1.63 6.59
C VAL A 81 0.20 -1.21 5.15
N GLY A 82 1.46 -0.97 4.82
CA GLY A 82 1.90 -0.71 3.43
C GLY A 82 2.00 0.77 3.05
N ARG A 83 1.87 1.70 4.00
CA ARG A 83 2.20 3.11 3.77
C ARG A 83 3.71 3.30 3.64
N ILE A 84 4.17 3.84 2.52
CA ILE A 84 5.58 4.11 2.23
C ILE A 84 5.70 5.59 1.84
N ASP A 85 6.72 6.27 2.36
CA ASP A 85 7.09 7.62 1.96
C ASP A 85 8.58 7.61 1.69
N HIS A 86 8.97 7.81 0.43
CA HIS A 86 10.37 7.71 0.04
C HIS A 86 10.80 8.76 -0.98
N VAL A 87 12.11 8.95 -1.07
CA VAL A 87 12.75 9.65 -2.17
C VAL A 87 13.51 8.64 -3.02
N GLU A 88 13.15 8.50 -4.28
CA GLU A 88 13.77 7.56 -5.20
C GLU A 88 14.63 8.25 -6.26
N ASN A 89 15.45 7.47 -6.97
CA ASN A 89 16.22 7.94 -8.12
C ASN A 89 15.54 7.48 -9.39
N ARG A 90 15.12 8.43 -10.23
CA ARG A 90 14.54 8.11 -11.53
C ARG A 90 15.63 7.82 -12.55
N LEU A 91 15.31 6.96 -13.51
CA LEU A 91 16.19 6.62 -14.63
C LEU A 91 16.67 7.87 -15.41
N VAL A 92 15.83 8.90 -15.49
CA VAL A 92 16.12 10.16 -16.21
C VAL A 92 17.08 11.10 -15.46
N GLY A 93 17.64 10.68 -14.32
CA GLY A 93 18.72 11.40 -13.63
C GLY A 93 18.26 12.41 -12.57
N ILE A 94 16.98 12.40 -12.20
CA ILE A 94 16.44 13.23 -11.12
C ILE A 94 15.99 12.37 -9.94
N LYS A 95 15.85 13.00 -8.77
CA LYS A 95 15.15 12.40 -7.63
C LYS A 95 13.71 12.87 -7.60
N SER A 96 12.82 12.00 -7.12
CA SER A 96 11.42 12.33 -6.82
C SER A 96 11.06 11.83 -5.43
N ARG A 97 10.05 12.44 -4.84
CA ARG A 97 9.39 11.93 -3.65
C ARG A 97 8.04 11.34 -4.04
N ASP A 98 7.80 10.12 -3.59
CA ASP A 98 6.63 9.32 -3.98
C ASP A 98 6.03 8.67 -2.72
N ILE A 99 4.69 8.59 -2.71
CA ILE A 99 3.86 8.00 -1.65
C ILE A 99 3.03 6.84 -2.19
#